data_AF-A0A351CG64-F1
#
_entry.id   AF-A0A351CG64-F1
#
_cell.length_a   1.000
_cell.length_b   1.000
_cell.length_c   1.000
_cell.angle_alpha   90.00
_cell.angle_beta   90.00
_cell.angle_gamma   90.00
#
_symmetry.space_group_name_H-M   'P 1'
#
loop_
_entity.id
_entity.type
_entity.pdbx_description
1 polymer ?
#
loop_
_entity_poly.entity_id
_entity_poly.type
_entity_poly.pdbx_seq_one_letter_code
_entity_poly.pdbx_strand_id
1 'polypeptide(L)' 'PAKQETMLDSVFDIIKRTKKGVTVAQLREKTKLDSRQLSNALYKLTKKGIIQTKSRGLYVKK' A
#
# COMPACT_ATOMS: atom_id res chain seq x y z
N PRO A 1 24.76 2.51 -0.94
CA PRO A 1 23.97 3.21 0.12
C PRO A 1 22.59 2.55 0.23
N ALA A 2 22.18 2.13 1.45
CA ALA A 2 20.84 1.60 1.66
C ALA A 2 19.82 2.73 1.42
N LYS A 3 18.89 2.51 0.49
CA LYS A 3 17.83 3.48 0.19
C LYS A 3 16.95 3.57 1.45
N GLN A 4 16.84 4.75 2.06
CA GLN A 4 15.90 4.95 3.16
C GLN A 4 14.50 4.59 2.68
N GLU A 5 13.93 3.55 3.30
CA GLU A 5 12.61 3.06 2.95
C GLU A 5 11.58 4.11 3.37
N THR A 6 10.87 4.67 2.40
CA THR A 6 9.83 5.66 2.67
C THR A 6 8.53 4.98 3.09
N MET A 7 7.63 5.71 3.74
CA MET A 7 6.29 5.20 4.07
C MET A 7 5.54 4.66 2.83
N LEU A 8 5.79 5.23 1.65
CA LEU A 8 5.21 4.74 0.39
C LEU A 8 5.79 3.40 -0.02
N ASP A 9 7.10 3.21 0.18
CA ASP A 9 7.80 1.97 -0.16
C ASP A 9 7.30 0.83 0.72
N SER A 10 7.14 1.04 2.04
CA SER A 10 6.65 0.00 2.96
C SER A 10 5.22 -0.44 2.65
N VAL A 11 4.32 0.49 2.31
CA VAL A 11 2.95 0.16 1.87
C VAL A 11 2.99 -0.61 0.55
N PHE A 12 3.77 -0.14 -0.42
CA PHE A 12 3.89 -0.78 -1.72
C PHE A 12 4.46 -2.19 -1.62
N ASP A 13 5.48 -2.41 -0.79
CA ASP A 13 6.15 -3.69 -0.65
C ASP A 13 5.21 -4.78 -0.09
N ILE A 14 4.32 -4.43 0.83
CA ILE A 14 3.28 -5.35 1.32
C ILE A 14 2.29 -5.71 0.20
N ILE A 15 1.83 -4.71 -0.57
CA ILE A 15 0.90 -4.93 -1.69
C ILE A 15 1.54 -5.85 -2.74
N LYS A 16 2.79 -5.56 -3.12
CA LYS A 16 3.60 -6.32 -4.09
C LYS A 16 3.77 -7.79 -3.71
N ARG A 17 3.94 -8.09 -2.42
CA ARG A 17 4.17 -9.46 -1.93
C ARG A 17 2.89 -10.30 -1.84
N THR A 18 1.71 -9.68 -2.00
CA THR A 18 0.42 -10.34 -1.78
C THR A 18 -0.34 -10.59 -3.09
N LYS A 19 -0.30 -11.83 -3.60
CA LYS A 19 -0.93 -12.21 -4.88
C LYS A 19 -2.45 -11.95 -4.94
N LYS A 20 -3.15 -12.10 -3.81
CA LYS A 20 -4.62 -11.92 -3.74
C LYS A 20 -5.05 -10.47 -3.50
N GLY A 21 -4.10 -9.58 -3.23
CA GLY A 21 -4.34 -8.22 -2.76
C GLY A 21 -4.37 -8.11 -1.24
N VAL A 22 -4.34 -6.87 -0.75
CA VAL A 22 -4.29 -6.55 0.67
C VAL A 22 -5.34 -5.50 1.01
N THR A 23 -5.95 -5.65 2.18
CA THR A 23 -6.95 -4.71 2.69
C THR A 23 -6.31 -3.57 3.49
N VAL A 24 -7.05 -2.48 3.69
CA VAL A 24 -6.59 -1.36 4.54
C VAL A 24 -6.32 -1.80 5.98
N ALA A 25 -7.13 -2.73 6.52
CA ALA A 25 -6.93 -3.28 7.86
C ALA A 25 -5.60 -4.04 7.97
N GLN A 26 -5.32 -4.92 7.00
CA GLN A 26 -4.06 -5.66 6.95
C GLN A 26 -2.85 -4.74 6.75
N LEU A 27 -3.00 -3.68 5.95
CA LEU A 27 -1.95 -2.67 5.80
C LEU A 27 -1.67 -1.97 7.13
N ARG A 28 -2.71 -1.54 7.86
CA ARG A 28 -2.58 -0.91 9.18
C ARG A 28 -1.85 -1.82 10.16
N GLU A 29 -2.23 -3.10 10.23
CA GLU A 29 -1.60 -4.06 11.14
C GLU A 29 -0.10 -4.25 10.87
N LYS A 30 0.27 -4.29 9.58
CA LYS A 30 1.64 -4.56 9.12
C LYS A 30 2.54 -3.33 9.12
N THR A 31 2.02 -2.15 8.79
CA THR A 31 2.81 -0.91 8.70
C THR A 31 2.75 -0.05 9.96
N LYS A 32 1.79 -0.31 10.86
CA LYS A 32 1.47 0.52 12.03
C LYS A 32 1.13 1.98 11.68
N LEU A 33 0.77 2.25 10.43
CA LEU A 33 0.35 3.56 9.98
C LEU A 33 -1.11 3.83 10.31
N ASP A 34 -1.42 5.09 10.59
CA ASP A 34 -2.81 5.50 10.79
C ASP A 34 -3.62 5.50 9.48
N SER A 35 -4.94 5.65 9.61
CA SER A 35 -5.87 5.66 8.47
C SER A 35 -5.56 6.75 7.43
N ARG A 36 -5.15 7.94 7.87
CA ARG A 36 -4.88 9.08 7.00
C ARG A 36 -3.59 8.87 6.22
N GLN A 37 -2.55 8.38 6.88
CA GLN A 37 -1.28 8.02 6.27
C GLN A 37 -1.47 6.92 5.20
N LEU A 38 -2.21 5.86 5.53
CA LEU A 38 -2.56 4.81 4.57
C LEU A 38 -3.36 5.36 3.40
N SER A 39 -4.38 6.18 3.65
CA SER A 39 -5.20 6.76 2.59
C SER A 39 -4.38 7.61 1.62
N ASN A 40 -3.47 8.43 2.16
CA ASN A 40 -2.55 9.24 1.36
C ASN A 40 -1.56 8.37 0.56
N ALA A 41 -1.02 7.32 1.17
CA ALA A 41 -0.10 6.41 0.50
C ALA A 41 -0.79 5.66 -0.64
N LEU A 42 -1.95 5.07 -0.37
CA LEU A 42 -2.77 4.36 -1.36
C LEU A 42 -3.20 5.28 -2.49
N TYR A 43 -3.62 6.52 -2.19
CA TYR A 43 -3.95 7.51 -3.20
C TYR A 43 -2.74 7.81 -4.10
N LYS A 44 -1.57 8.11 -3.53
CA LYS A 44 -0.34 8.40 -4.28
C LYS A 44 0.10 7.22 -5.15
N LEU A 45 0.08 6.00 -4.62
CA LEU A 45 0.46 4.78 -5.35
C LEU A 45 -0.53 4.46 -6.47
N THR A 46 -1.82 4.64 -6.23
CA THR A 46 -2.87 4.44 -7.26
C THR A 46 -2.76 5.49 -8.35
N LYS A 47 -2.55 6.77 -7.99
CA LYS A 47 -2.36 7.87 -8.95
C LYS A 47 -1.11 7.68 -9.82
N LYS A 48 -0.04 7.10 -9.27
CA LYS A 48 1.15 6.70 -10.03
C LYS A 48 0.95 5.45 -10.91
N GLY A 49 -0.20 4.78 -10.81
CA GLY A 49 -0.52 3.60 -11.62
C GLY A 49 0.24 2.32 -11.24
N ILE A 50 0.87 2.27 -10.06
CA ILE A 50 1.70 1.13 -9.63
C ILE A 50 0.89 0.07 -8.89
N ILE A 51 -0.24 0.49 -8.32
CA ILE A 51 -1.24 -0.38 -7.69
C ILE A 51 -2.60 -0.04 -8.27
N GLN A 52 -3.56 -0.95 -8.10
CA GLN A 52 -4.95 -0.73 -8.46
C GLN A 52 -5.88 -1.29 -7.39
N THR A 53 -7.06 -0.71 -7.31
CA THR A 53 -8.14 -1.16 -6.44
C THR A 53 -8.86 -2.34 -7.12
N LYS A 54 -8.72 -3.55 -6.59
CA LYS A 54 -9.40 -4.74 -7.12
C LYS A 54 -10.89 -4.73 -6.77
N SER A 55 -11.20 -4.29 -5.56
CA SER A 55 -12.55 -4.04 -5.06
C SER A 55 -12.46 -3.02 -3.92
N ARG A 56 -13.59 -2.49 -3.44
CA ARG A 56 -13.61 -1.45 -2.40
C ARG A 56 -12.76 -1.86 -1.19
N GLY A 57 -11.67 -1.13 -0.95
CA GLY A 57 -10.76 -1.37 0.18
C GLY A 57 -9.75 -2.51 -0.01
N LEU A 58 -9.67 -3.14 -1.19
CA LEU A 58 -8.73 -4.20 -1.55
C LEU A 58 -7.80 -3.75 -2.68
N TYR A 59 -6.49 -3.75 -2.42
CA TYR A 59 -5.48 -3.23 -3.34
C TYR A 59 -4.56 -4.35 -3.83
N VAL A 60 -4.22 -4.32 -5.11
CA VAL A 60 -3.27 -5.24 -5.75
C VAL A 60 -2.21 -4.46 -6.50
N LYS A 61 -1.03 -5.05 -6.69
CA LYS A 61 -0.05 -4.52 -7.63
C LYS A 61 -0.66 -4.55 -9.04
N LYS A 62 -0.45 -3.47 -9.80
CA LYS A 62 -0.82 -3.43 -11.22
C LYS A 62 0.14 -4.29 -12.04
#